data_AF-A0A928SJH3-F1
#
_entry.id   AF-A0A928SJH3-F1
#
_cell.length_a   1.000
_cell.length_b   1.000
_cell.length_c   1.000
_cell.angle_alpha   90.00
_cell.angle_beta   90.00
_cell.angle_gamma   90.00
#
_symmetry.space_group_name_H-M   'P 1'
#
loop_
_entity.id
_entity.type
_entity.pdbx_description
1 polymer ?
#
loop_
_entity_poly.entity_id
_entity_poly.type
_entity_poly.pdbx_seq_one_letter_code
_entity_poly.pdbx_strand_id
1 'polypeptide(L)'
;MDPSFLSFPFLWIFIIGIIALVFSVASKQNREKQKAAWQRLAAAHKLEFIPNDDFFSSGAYVTGSYRGHSLKLETIEKSQGKSSVTYTRLELFAHRRPAEQHVLSFEEALDRFALPSLPYGLQEKIKAEPGCAPIYYEQRGVIQDVKFLESLMNLLASLAEAYPVVVAGGTEAIPKLHPALGSEALGEVASRLLRDIIEESARRLAHRASWLLCPNCLTRFGPHTWEFSWWSSHTYYGCRICRQNRNYLEGKAVAVLDSRMGAEPMQQEGVVRVSWSARRELFDFDAVEIVEATDEDVERFAVQVGNDTDPTREPRYKEMQCVVSPGCRLSENTVRILEHTFGQVEIN
;
A
#
# COMPACT_ATOMS: atom_id res chain seq x y z
N MET A 1 -18.21 -63.56 48.51
CA MET A 1 -18.00 -62.15 48.91
C MET A 1 -17.97 -61.36 47.61
N ASP A 2 -19.05 -60.67 47.33
CA ASP A 2 -19.30 -59.96 46.07
C ASP A 2 -18.59 -58.59 46.09
N PRO A 3 -17.63 -58.31 45.20
CA PRO A 3 -16.89 -57.05 45.16
C PRO A 3 -17.64 -55.94 44.39
N SER A 4 -18.96 -56.02 44.32
CA SER A 4 -19.80 -55.29 43.36
C SER A 4 -20.53 -54.07 43.93
N PHE A 5 -20.20 -53.61 45.15
CA PHE A 5 -20.98 -52.57 45.85
C PHE A 5 -20.21 -51.37 46.40
N LEU A 6 -19.06 -51.03 45.82
CA LEU A 6 -18.55 -49.65 45.86
C LEU A 6 -18.82 -49.01 44.51
N SER A 7 -20.05 -48.55 44.35
CA SER A 7 -20.36 -47.61 43.26
C SER A 7 -19.42 -46.41 43.41
N PHE A 8 -18.63 -46.17 42.36
CA PHE A 8 -17.63 -45.11 42.28
C PHE A 8 -18.13 -43.68 41.94
N PRO A 9 -19.43 -43.33 41.81
CA PRO A 9 -19.80 -42.01 41.29
C PRO A 9 -19.48 -40.87 42.26
N PHE A 10 -19.50 -41.11 43.58
CA PHE A 10 -19.15 -40.08 44.56
C PHE A 10 -17.69 -39.65 44.50
N LEU A 11 -16.77 -40.59 44.29
CA LEU A 11 -15.35 -40.28 44.15
C LEU A 11 -15.08 -39.48 42.87
N TRP A 12 -15.74 -39.82 41.75
CA TRP A 12 -15.63 -39.08 40.50
C TRP A 12 -16.20 -37.66 40.60
N ILE A 13 -17.38 -37.48 41.22
CA ILE A 13 -17.95 -36.14 41.45
C ILE A 13 -17.01 -35.29 42.32
N PHE A 14 -16.43 -35.87 43.36
CA PHE A 14 -15.49 -35.17 44.24
C PHE A 14 -14.21 -34.75 43.48
N ILE A 15 -13.61 -35.65 42.68
CA ILE A 15 -12.44 -35.35 41.86
C ILE A 15 -12.75 -34.25 40.83
N ILE A 16 -13.90 -34.34 40.14
CA ILE A 16 -14.33 -33.30 39.19
C ILE A 16 -14.52 -31.96 39.90
N GLY A 17 -15.10 -31.97 41.11
CA GLY A 17 -15.27 -30.76 41.93
C GLY A 17 -13.94 -30.11 42.33
N ILE A 18 -12.95 -30.90 42.76
CA ILE A 18 -11.61 -30.40 43.08
C ILE A 18 -10.93 -29.83 41.84
N ILE A 19 -10.98 -30.54 40.72
CA ILE A 19 -10.38 -30.09 39.46
C ILE A 19 -11.01 -28.75 39.04
N ALA A 20 -12.34 -28.66 39.05
CA ALA A 20 -13.07 -27.42 38.74
C ALA A 20 -12.69 -26.26 39.68
N LEU A 21 -12.53 -26.53 40.99
CA LEU A 21 -12.11 -25.54 41.97
C LEU A 21 -10.67 -25.05 41.71
N VAL A 22 -9.73 -25.97 41.44
CA VAL A 22 -8.34 -25.63 41.11
C VAL A 22 -8.28 -24.76 39.85
N PHE A 23 -9.01 -25.13 38.80
CA PHE A 23 -9.12 -24.33 37.58
C PHE A 23 -9.75 -22.96 37.85
N SER A 24 -10.78 -22.88 38.70
CA SER A 24 -11.43 -21.62 39.09
C SER A 24 -10.46 -20.68 39.83
N VAL A 25 -9.72 -21.20 40.81
CA VAL A 25 -8.73 -20.44 41.59
C VAL A 25 -7.57 -19.99 40.69
N ALA A 26 -7.03 -20.87 39.86
CA ALA A 26 -5.96 -20.54 38.92
C ALA A 26 -6.41 -19.47 37.92
N SER A 27 -7.64 -19.59 37.37
CA SER A 27 -8.23 -18.60 36.47
C SER A 27 -8.40 -17.25 37.15
N LYS A 28 -8.92 -17.22 38.40
CA LYS A 28 -9.05 -15.99 39.19
C LYS A 28 -7.69 -15.32 39.43
N GLN A 29 -6.68 -16.09 39.85
CA GLN A 29 -5.34 -15.56 40.07
C GLN A 29 -4.71 -15.02 38.78
N ASN A 30 -4.95 -15.69 37.64
CA ASN A 30 -4.48 -15.23 36.34
C ASN A 30 -5.15 -13.91 35.91
N ARG A 31 -6.46 -13.75 36.18
CA ARG A 31 -7.19 -12.50 35.94
C ARG A 31 -6.68 -11.35 36.82
N GLU A 32 -6.39 -11.60 38.10
CA GLU A 32 -5.83 -10.56 38.98
C GLU A 32 -4.43 -10.12 38.53
N LYS A 33 -3.57 -11.06 38.12
CA LYS A 33 -2.26 -10.74 37.54
C LYS A 33 -2.39 -9.92 36.25
N GLN A 34 -3.34 -10.26 35.40
CA GLN A 34 -3.66 -9.50 34.19
C GLN A 34 -4.12 -8.07 34.53
N LYS A 35 -5.12 -7.92 35.42
CA LYS A 35 -5.63 -6.61 35.86
C LYS A 35 -4.48 -5.73 36.37
N ALA A 36 -3.62 -6.27 37.25
CA ALA A 36 -2.47 -5.55 37.77
C ALA A 36 -1.42 -5.19 36.68
N ALA A 37 -1.20 -6.05 35.68
CA ALA A 37 -0.31 -5.76 34.57
C ALA A 37 -0.88 -4.64 33.67
N TRP A 38 -2.16 -4.75 33.31
CA TRP A 38 -2.83 -3.81 32.40
C TRP A 38 -3.08 -2.46 33.06
N GLN A 39 -3.36 -2.42 34.37
CA GLN A 39 -3.44 -1.18 35.13
C GLN A 39 -2.10 -0.45 35.17
N ARG A 40 -0.97 -1.18 35.33
CA ARG A 40 0.38 -0.59 35.26
C ARG A 40 0.68 -0.03 33.88
N LEU A 41 0.36 -0.79 32.82
CA LEU A 41 0.50 -0.36 31.44
C LEU A 41 -0.32 0.92 31.18
N ALA A 42 -1.58 0.92 31.58
CA ALA A 42 -2.47 2.07 31.40
C ALA A 42 -1.95 3.31 32.12
N ALA A 43 -1.51 3.17 33.38
CA ALA A 43 -0.92 4.27 34.13
C ALA A 43 0.36 4.83 33.49
N ALA A 44 1.24 3.95 32.97
CA ALA A 44 2.49 4.36 32.32
C ALA A 44 2.25 5.22 31.06
N HIS A 45 1.18 4.93 30.31
CA HIS A 45 0.87 5.59 29.03
C HIS A 45 -0.31 6.55 29.09
N LYS A 46 -0.81 6.89 30.29
CA LYS A 46 -1.98 7.75 30.52
C LYS A 46 -3.23 7.25 29.79
N LEU A 47 -3.39 5.94 29.69
CA LEU A 47 -4.59 5.28 29.15
C LEU A 47 -5.60 5.03 30.28
N GLU A 48 -6.85 4.83 29.90
CA GLU A 48 -7.93 4.48 30.80
C GLU A 48 -7.98 2.96 30.98
N PHE A 49 -7.90 2.50 32.22
CA PHE A 49 -8.14 1.10 32.57
C PHE A 49 -9.54 0.97 33.14
N ILE A 50 -10.36 0.12 32.50
CA ILE A 50 -11.73 -0.12 32.93
C ILE A 50 -11.79 -1.53 33.52
N PRO A 51 -11.84 -1.67 34.86
CA PRO A 51 -12.02 -2.96 35.48
C PRO A 51 -13.39 -3.47 35.12
N ASN A 52 -13.45 -4.66 34.52
CA ASN A 52 -14.71 -5.33 34.30
C ASN A 52 -14.85 -6.47 35.33
N ASP A 53 -15.72 -6.25 36.30
CA ASP A 53 -16.00 -7.21 37.37
C ASP A 53 -17.25 -8.07 37.08
N ASP A 54 -17.96 -7.77 35.98
CA ASP A 54 -19.11 -8.55 35.57
C ASP A 54 -18.68 -9.96 35.15
N PHE A 55 -19.24 -10.94 35.85
CA PHE A 55 -18.92 -12.36 35.67
C PHE A 55 -19.19 -12.86 34.24
N PHE A 56 -20.09 -12.19 33.51
CA PHE A 56 -20.58 -12.58 32.19
C PHE A 56 -19.96 -11.80 31.02
N SER A 57 -19.22 -10.72 31.28
CA SER A 57 -18.67 -9.87 30.23
C SER A 57 -17.20 -10.19 29.90
N SER A 58 -16.80 -9.82 28.68
CA SER A 58 -15.39 -9.75 28.27
C SER A 58 -14.57 -9.02 29.32
N GLY A 59 -13.40 -9.55 29.68
CA GLY A 59 -12.62 -9.13 30.85
C GLY A 59 -12.24 -7.63 30.89
N ALA A 60 -11.45 -7.24 31.89
CA ALA A 60 -10.93 -5.87 31.99
C ALA A 60 -10.31 -5.43 30.65
N TYR A 61 -10.40 -4.14 30.32
CA TYR A 61 -9.83 -3.60 29.10
C TYR A 61 -9.14 -2.25 29.34
N VAL A 62 -8.21 -1.91 28.46
CA VAL A 62 -7.50 -0.63 28.43
C VAL A 62 -7.90 0.09 27.15
N THR A 63 -8.20 1.37 27.25
CA THR A 63 -8.57 2.22 26.10
C THR A 63 -7.96 3.61 26.26
N GLY A 64 -7.81 4.35 25.17
CA GLY A 64 -7.35 5.74 25.23
C GLY A 64 -6.60 6.19 23.98
N SER A 65 -5.97 7.36 24.06
CA SER A 65 -5.12 7.86 22.98
C SER A 65 -3.66 7.44 23.18
N TYR A 66 -3.09 6.75 22.20
CA TYR A 66 -1.68 6.38 22.17
C TYR A 66 -1.02 6.92 20.91
N ARG A 67 -0.04 7.82 21.07
CA ARG A 67 0.64 8.52 19.95
C ARG A 67 -0.31 9.20 18.95
N GLY A 68 -1.49 9.63 19.40
CA GLY A 68 -2.50 10.25 18.54
C GLY A 68 -3.43 9.25 17.82
N HIS A 69 -3.39 7.98 18.17
CA HIS A 69 -4.33 6.95 17.71
C HIS A 69 -5.24 6.49 18.83
N SER A 70 -6.46 6.06 18.51
CA SER A 70 -7.33 5.41 19.50
C SER A 70 -6.89 3.96 19.67
N LEU A 71 -6.59 3.56 20.90
CA LEU A 71 -6.08 2.24 21.24
C LEU A 71 -7.11 1.50 22.08
N LYS A 72 -7.27 0.20 21.83
CA LYS A 72 -8.07 -0.71 22.64
C LYS A 72 -7.31 -2.02 22.88
N LEU A 73 -7.12 -2.39 24.14
CA LEU A 73 -6.57 -3.67 24.58
C LEU A 73 -7.62 -4.39 25.40
N GLU A 74 -8.08 -5.55 24.94
CA GLU A 74 -9.15 -6.29 25.59
C GLU A 74 -8.94 -7.80 25.54
N THR A 75 -9.70 -8.51 26.36
CA THR A 75 -9.83 -9.97 26.26
C THR A 75 -11.11 -10.33 25.53
N ILE A 76 -10.99 -11.06 24.43
CA ILE A 76 -12.13 -11.56 23.65
C ILE A 76 -12.21 -13.08 23.74
N GLU A 77 -13.43 -13.60 23.66
CA GLU A 77 -13.73 -15.02 23.61
C GLU A 77 -14.16 -15.37 22.18
N LYS A 78 -13.50 -16.34 21.55
CA LYS A 78 -13.89 -16.83 20.21
C LYS A 78 -14.37 -18.27 20.32
N SER A 79 -15.53 -18.54 19.71
CA SER A 79 -16.04 -19.90 19.59
C SER A 79 -15.18 -20.71 18.63
N GLN A 80 -14.61 -21.83 19.10
CA GLN A 80 -13.90 -22.80 18.30
C GLN A 80 -14.58 -24.16 18.46
N GLY A 81 -15.62 -24.40 17.65
CA GLY A 81 -16.48 -25.57 17.78
C GLY A 81 -17.36 -25.51 19.03
N LYS A 82 -17.18 -26.46 19.95
CA LYS A 82 -17.95 -26.52 21.23
C LYS A 82 -17.25 -25.81 22.40
N SER A 83 -16.03 -25.33 22.21
CA SER A 83 -15.27 -24.61 23.24
C SER A 83 -15.14 -23.13 22.90
N SER A 84 -15.09 -22.30 23.93
CA SER A 84 -14.63 -20.91 23.82
C SER A 84 -13.13 -20.86 24.07
N VAL A 85 -12.42 -20.03 23.32
CA VAL A 85 -11.00 -19.79 23.50
C VAL A 85 -10.79 -18.29 23.74
N THR A 86 -10.12 -17.98 24.84
CA THR A 86 -9.74 -16.62 25.23
C THR A 86 -8.59 -16.12 24.36
N TYR A 87 -8.65 -14.85 23.94
CA TYR A 87 -7.60 -14.13 23.23
C TYR A 87 -7.37 -12.76 23.87
N THR A 88 -6.13 -12.30 23.80
CA THR A 88 -5.78 -10.89 24.00
C THR A 88 -5.79 -10.20 22.66
N ARG A 89 -6.61 -9.15 22.49
CA ARG A 89 -6.68 -8.32 21.29
C ARG A 89 -6.14 -6.94 21.63
N LEU A 90 -5.15 -6.49 20.86
CA LEU A 90 -4.69 -5.11 20.85
C LEU A 90 -5.01 -4.50 19.49
N GLU A 91 -5.71 -3.37 19.50
CA GLU A 91 -6.24 -2.73 18.31
C GLU A 91 -5.93 -1.23 18.33
N LEU A 92 -5.51 -0.70 17.19
CA LEU A 92 -5.18 0.70 16.99
C LEU A 92 -5.95 1.27 15.80
N PHE A 93 -6.77 2.28 16.06
CA PHE A 93 -7.53 3.02 15.08
C PHE A 93 -6.79 4.29 14.69
N ALA A 94 -6.39 4.39 13.43
CA ALA A 94 -5.80 5.60 12.89
C ALA A 94 -6.84 6.71 12.79
N HIS A 95 -6.61 7.85 13.44
CA HIS A 95 -7.41 9.03 13.18
C HIS A 95 -7.05 9.59 11.80
N ARG A 96 -8.06 9.85 10.95
CA ARG A 96 -7.89 10.35 9.57
C ARG A 96 -7.22 11.73 9.46
N ARG A 97 -6.96 12.41 10.58
CA ARG A 97 -6.28 13.71 10.61
C ARG A 97 -5.17 13.65 11.65
N PRO A 98 -3.90 13.51 11.24
CA PRO A 98 -2.79 13.76 12.16
C PRO A 98 -2.83 15.24 12.55
N ALA A 99 -2.92 15.50 13.86
CA ALA A 99 -2.73 16.84 14.40
C ALA A 99 -1.26 17.22 14.23
N GLU A 100 -0.90 18.02 13.22
CA GLU A 100 0.43 18.63 13.02
C GLU A 100 1.64 17.70 13.30
N GLN A 101 1.49 16.40 13.05
CA GLN A 101 2.54 15.42 13.36
C GLN A 101 3.59 15.39 12.25
N HIS A 102 4.83 15.12 12.65
CA HIS A 102 5.98 14.87 11.81
C HIS A 102 5.59 14.08 10.56
N VAL A 103 5.67 14.73 9.39
CA VAL A 103 5.35 14.11 8.10
C VAL A 103 6.45 13.08 7.81
N LEU A 104 6.12 11.79 7.93
CA LEU A 104 7.03 10.73 7.50
C LEU A 104 7.28 10.85 6.00
N SER A 105 8.55 10.77 5.60
CA SER A 105 8.89 10.55 4.20
C SER A 105 8.36 9.19 3.74
N PHE A 106 8.24 9.03 2.41
CA PHE A 106 7.77 7.77 1.83
C PHE A 106 8.74 6.62 2.13
N GLU A 107 10.05 6.91 2.10
CA GLU A 107 11.13 5.98 2.40
C GLU A 107 11.09 5.53 3.87
N GLU A 108 10.97 6.46 4.81
CA GLU A 108 10.82 6.13 6.24
C GLU A 108 9.55 5.31 6.50
N ALA A 109 8.46 5.61 5.81
CA ALA A 109 7.22 4.86 5.94
C ALA A 109 7.37 3.41 5.42
N LEU A 110 8.09 3.22 4.31
CA LEU A 110 8.38 1.90 3.76
C LEU A 110 9.30 1.08 4.66
N ASP A 111 10.33 1.71 5.23
CA ASP A 111 11.29 1.02 6.10
C ASP A 111 10.63 0.41 7.34
N ARG A 112 9.53 1.01 7.81
CA ARG A 112 8.71 0.46 8.92
C ARG A 112 8.03 -0.86 8.56
N PHE A 113 7.82 -1.16 7.28
CA PHE A 113 7.31 -2.45 6.80
C PHE A 113 8.42 -3.43 6.40
N ALA A 114 9.63 -2.92 6.10
CA ALA A 114 10.71 -3.75 5.58
C ALA A 114 11.29 -4.69 6.65
N LEU A 115 11.58 -4.19 7.86
CA LEU A 115 12.23 -4.96 8.93
C LEU A 115 12.02 -4.31 10.31
N PRO A 116 10.79 -4.20 10.84
CA PRO A 116 10.65 -3.71 12.20
C PRO A 116 11.35 -4.66 13.16
N SER A 117 12.02 -4.11 14.17
CA SER A 117 12.44 -4.88 15.34
C SER A 117 11.17 -5.45 15.99
N LEU A 118 10.81 -6.67 15.62
CA LEU A 118 9.60 -7.30 16.10
C LEU A 118 9.72 -7.51 17.62
N PRO A 119 8.64 -7.29 18.39
CA PRO A 119 8.59 -7.70 19.77
C PRO A 119 9.01 -9.17 19.90
N TYR A 120 9.91 -9.46 20.83
CA TYR A 120 10.31 -10.84 21.09
C TYR A 120 9.08 -11.67 21.47
N GLY A 121 8.91 -12.84 20.83
CA GLY A 121 7.81 -13.75 21.15
C GLY A 121 6.46 -13.39 20.51
N LEU A 122 6.45 -12.65 19.39
CA LEU A 122 5.26 -12.52 18.57
C LEU A 122 4.83 -13.92 18.06
N GLN A 123 3.68 -14.41 18.51
CA GLN A 123 3.21 -15.78 18.19
C GLN A 123 2.18 -15.80 17.07
N GLU A 124 1.53 -14.67 16.82
CA GLU A 124 0.43 -14.56 15.87
C GLU A 124 0.67 -13.42 14.89
N LYS A 125 -0.16 -13.35 13.85
CA LYS A 125 -0.02 -12.35 12.79
C LYS A 125 -0.66 -11.03 13.18
N ILE A 126 -0.04 -9.94 12.75
CA ILE A 126 -0.66 -8.62 12.76
C ILE A 126 -1.57 -8.51 11.54
N LYS A 127 -2.75 -7.93 11.73
CA LYS A 127 -3.78 -7.79 10.71
C LYS A 127 -4.14 -6.34 10.51
N ALA A 128 -4.59 -6.00 9.30
CA ALA A 128 -5.10 -4.69 8.97
C ALA A 128 -6.45 -4.81 8.26
N GLU A 129 -7.39 -3.94 8.62
CA GLU A 129 -8.68 -3.84 7.97
C GLU A 129 -8.66 -2.91 6.74
N PRO A 130 -9.63 -3.02 5.81
CA PRO A 130 -9.74 -2.17 4.62
C PRO A 130 -9.74 -0.67 4.87
N GLY A 131 -9.00 0.11 4.06
CA GLY A 131 -9.20 1.56 3.96
C GLY A 131 -8.59 2.34 5.12
N CYS A 132 -7.38 1.97 5.54
CA CYS A 132 -6.70 2.53 6.72
C CYS A 132 -7.52 2.36 8.02
N ALA A 133 -8.30 1.28 8.11
CA ALA A 133 -9.07 0.91 9.30
C ALA A 133 -8.12 0.25 10.35
N PRO A 134 -8.61 -0.36 11.46
CA PRO A 134 -7.73 -0.70 12.55
C PRO A 134 -6.63 -1.70 12.14
N ILE A 135 -5.42 -1.46 12.66
CA ILE A 135 -4.36 -2.46 12.70
C ILE A 135 -4.45 -3.12 14.07
N TYR A 136 -4.51 -4.46 14.07
CA TYR A 136 -4.69 -5.20 15.31
C TYR A 136 -3.83 -6.46 15.37
N TYR A 137 -3.59 -6.89 16.60
CA TYR A 137 -2.93 -8.14 16.95
C TYR A 137 -3.83 -8.93 17.88
N GLU A 138 -3.94 -10.23 17.63
CA GLU A 138 -4.71 -11.14 18.47
C GLU A 138 -3.84 -12.34 18.83
N GLN A 139 -3.69 -12.62 20.12
CA GLN A 139 -2.95 -13.79 20.62
C GLN A 139 -3.83 -14.66 21.50
N ARG A 140 -3.72 -15.97 21.31
CA ARG A 140 -4.40 -16.93 22.18
C ARG A 140 -3.91 -16.80 23.62
N GLY A 141 -4.85 -16.75 24.57
CA GLY A 141 -4.59 -16.59 25.99
C GLY A 141 -4.51 -15.13 26.44
N VAL A 142 -3.99 -14.95 27.66
CA VAL A 142 -3.91 -13.65 28.33
C VAL A 142 -2.47 -13.18 28.40
N ILE A 143 -2.17 -12.03 27.81
CA ILE A 143 -0.83 -11.43 27.83
C ILE A 143 -0.68 -10.57 29.10
N GLN A 144 0.32 -10.89 29.91
CA GLN A 144 0.64 -10.18 31.16
C GLN A 144 1.99 -9.46 31.13
N ASP A 145 2.81 -9.73 30.10
CA ASP A 145 4.11 -9.07 29.94
C ASP A 145 3.91 -7.64 29.44
N VAL A 146 4.10 -6.69 30.35
CA VAL A 146 3.96 -5.25 30.08
C VAL A 146 4.96 -4.80 29.01
N LYS A 147 6.21 -5.28 29.03
CA LYS A 147 7.24 -4.85 28.07
C LYS A 147 6.91 -5.32 26.65
N PHE A 148 6.38 -6.55 26.54
CA PHE A 148 5.88 -7.07 25.28
C PHE A 148 4.73 -6.21 24.75
N LEU A 149 3.74 -5.91 25.61
CA LEU A 149 2.59 -5.06 25.22
C LEU A 149 3.04 -3.68 24.77
N GLU A 150 3.97 -3.03 25.48
CA GLU A 150 4.53 -1.73 25.07
C GLU A 150 5.23 -1.79 23.71
N SER A 151 6.05 -2.83 23.49
CA SER A 151 6.74 -3.03 22.22
C SER A 151 5.75 -3.25 21.07
N LEU A 152 4.69 -4.01 21.32
CA LEU A 152 3.62 -4.26 20.36
C LEU A 152 2.81 -2.99 20.08
N MET A 153 2.45 -2.19 21.10
CA MET A 153 1.78 -0.90 20.92
C MET A 153 2.60 0.05 20.06
N ASN A 154 3.92 0.10 20.28
CA ASN A 154 4.83 0.90 19.47
C ASN A 154 4.90 0.42 18.02
N LEU A 155 4.97 -0.89 17.79
CA LEU A 155 4.95 -1.46 16.45
C LEU A 155 3.65 -1.12 15.73
N LEU A 156 2.50 -1.39 16.34
CA LEU A 156 1.20 -1.12 15.74
C LEU A 156 0.99 0.38 15.45
N ALA A 157 1.39 1.27 16.36
CA ALA A 157 1.34 2.71 16.12
C ALA A 157 2.25 3.12 14.96
N SER A 158 3.48 2.57 14.90
CA SER A 158 4.41 2.83 13.80
C SER A 158 3.86 2.40 12.44
N LEU A 159 3.22 1.22 12.38
CA LEU A 159 2.55 0.72 11.18
C LEU A 159 1.34 1.61 10.82
N ALA A 160 0.54 2.02 11.80
CA ALA A 160 -0.64 2.86 11.58
C ALA A 160 -0.28 4.25 11.03
N GLU A 161 0.81 4.85 11.51
CA GLU A 161 1.37 6.10 10.98
C GLU A 161 1.90 5.95 9.55
N ALA A 162 2.57 4.82 9.25
CA ALA A 162 3.19 4.58 7.95
C ALA A 162 2.19 4.19 6.86
N TYR A 163 1.13 3.46 7.22
CA TYR A 163 0.15 2.89 6.31
C TYR A 163 -0.40 3.90 5.29
N PRO A 164 -0.99 5.04 5.69
CA PRO A 164 -1.55 5.99 4.72
C PRO A 164 -0.48 6.62 3.82
N VAL A 165 0.75 6.81 4.31
CA VAL A 165 1.86 7.35 3.51
C VAL A 165 2.26 6.36 2.43
N VAL A 166 2.32 5.07 2.75
CA VAL A 166 2.65 4.02 1.77
C VAL A 166 1.53 3.84 0.74
N VAL A 167 0.26 3.88 1.15
CA VAL A 167 -0.88 3.90 0.20
C VAL A 167 -0.79 5.11 -0.74
N ALA A 168 -0.50 6.29 -0.20
CA ALA A 168 -0.37 7.52 -0.99
C ALA A 168 0.82 7.52 -1.95
N GLY A 169 1.92 6.85 -1.58
CA GLY A 169 3.08 6.63 -2.45
C GLY A 169 2.80 5.64 -3.59
N GLY A 170 1.71 4.88 -3.50
CA GLY A 170 1.17 4.11 -4.60
C GLY A 170 2.04 2.94 -5.03
N THR A 171 2.16 2.71 -6.33
CA THR A 171 2.74 1.49 -6.91
C THR A 171 4.25 1.38 -6.74
N GLU A 172 4.93 2.47 -6.42
CA GLU A 172 6.36 2.48 -6.08
C GLU A 172 6.65 1.64 -4.82
N ALA A 173 5.66 1.45 -3.96
CA ALA A 173 5.78 0.62 -2.76
C ALA A 173 5.81 -0.88 -3.07
N ILE A 174 5.25 -1.32 -4.21
CA ILE A 174 5.01 -2.75 -4.48
C ILE A 174 6.30 -3.59 -4.40
N PRO A 175 7.41 -3.22 -5.07
CA PRO A 175 8.64 -4.02 -5.01
C PRO A 175 9.23 -4.08 -3.59
N LYS A 176 9.06 -3.02 -2.80
CA LYS A 176 9.58 -2.91 -1.43
C LYS A 176 8.72 -3.65 -0.41
N LEU A 177 7.42 -3.80 -0.67
CA LEU A 177 6.51 -4.58 0.18
C LEU A 177 6.57 -6.08 -0.10
N HIS A 178 7.10 -6.50 -1.26
CA HIS A 178 7.17 -7.90 -1.64
C HIS A 178 7.88 -8.80 -0.61
N PRO A 179 9.05 -8.43 -0.03
CA PRO A 179 9.66 -9.22 1.04
C PRO A 179 8.78 -9.39 2.28
N ALA A 180 7.99 -8.36 2.64
CA ALA A 180 7.11 -8.38 3.80
C ALA A 180 5.93 -9.35 3.63
N LEU A 181 5.55 -9.74 2.40
CA LEU A 181 4.54 -10.76 2.15
C LEU A 181 4.94 -12.15 2.68
N GLY A 182 6.25 -12.44 2.70
CA GLY A 182 6.79 -13.66 3.29
C GLY A 182 6.95 -13.61 4.81
N SER A 183 6.72 -12.45 5.44
CA SER A 183 6.85 -12.29 6.88
C SER A 183 5.71 -13.01 7.61
N GLU A 184 6.04 -13.85 8.59
CA GLU A 184 5.04 -14.49 9.46
C GLU A 184 4.23 -13.43 10.23
N ALA A 185 4.90 -12.40 10.73
CA ALA A 185 4.29 -11.34 11.52
C ALA A 185 3.47 -10.34 10.69
N LEU A 186 4.02 -9.90 9.55
CA LEU A 186 3.50 -8.76 8.78
C LEU A 186 2.82 -9.13 7.47
N GLY A 187 2.86 -10.41 7.06
CA GLY A 187 2.37 -10.83 5.74
C GLY A 187 0.92 -10.43 5.48
N GLU A 188 0.05 -10.49 6.49
CA GLU A 188 -1.35 -10.06 6.35
C GLU A 188 -1.49 -8.53 6.21
N VAL A 189 -0.71 -7.75 6.97
CA VAL A 189 -0.69 -6.28 6.82
C VAL A 189 -0.15 -5.87 5.45
N ALA A 190 0.96 -6.47 5.01
CA ALA A 190 1.57 -6.19 3.72
C ALA A 190 0.63 -6.57 2.56
N SER A 191 -0.03 -7.73 2.66
CA SER A 191 -1.02 -8.18 1.68
C SER A 191 -2.21 -7.22 1.60
N ARG A 192 -2.73 -6.77 2.75
CA ARG A 192 -3.80 -5.77 2.80
C ARG A 192 -3.34 -4.44 2.19
N LEU A 193 -2.16 -3.96 2.56
CA LEU A 193 -1.59 -2.70 2.07
C LEU A 193 -1.41 -2.69 0.55
N LEU A 194 -0.91 -3.79 -0.03
CA LEU A 194 -0.85 -3.95 -1.48
C LEU A 194 -2.22 -3.88 -2.14
N ARG A 195 -3.24 -4.52 -1.53
CA ARG A 195 -4.60 -4.46 -2.05
C ARG A 195 -5.14 -3.03 -2.03
N ASP A 196 -4.94 -2.31 -0.93
CA ASP A 196 -5.36 -0.90 -0.82
C ASP A 196 -4.65 -0.03 -1.87
N ILE A 197 -3.35 -0.23 -2.12
CA ILE A 197 -2.61 0.46 -3.20
C ILE A 197 -3.22 0.17 -4.58
N ILE A 198 -3.51 -1.10 -4.86
CA ILE A 198 -4.07 -1.53 -6.15
C ILE A 198 -5.46 -0.93 -6.35
N GLU A 199 -6.35 -1.09 -5.37
CA GLU A 199 -7.71 -0.53 -5.38
C GLU A 199 -7.68 1.00 -5.54
N GLU A 200 -6.80 1.68 -4.82
CA GLU A 200 -6.64 3.12 -4.88
C GLU A 200 -6.16 3.61 -6.24
N SER A 201 -5.17 2.92 -6.83
CA SER A 201 -4.65 3.25 -8.16
C SER A 201 -5.73 3.08 -9.24
N ALA A 202 -6.50 1.98 -9.18
CA ALA A 202 -7.58 1.72 -10.12
C ALA A 202 -8.67 2.78 -10.01
N ARG A 203 -9.10 3.08 -8.79
CA ARG A 203 -10.10 4.11 -8.50
C ARG A 203 -9.69 5.49 -9.04
N ARG A 204 -8.43 5.90 -8.82
CA ARG A 204 -7.93 7.23 -9.21
C ARG A 204 -7.64 7.36 -10.70
N LEU A 205 -7.11 6.32 -11.33
CA LEU A 205 -6.40 6.45 -12.60
C LEU A 205 -7.04 5.67 -13.76
N ALA A 206 -7.85 4.64 -13.51
CA ALA A 206 -8.33 3.74 -14.57
C ALA A 206 -9.01 4.46 -15.75
N HIS A 207 -9.86 5.45 -15.45
CA HIS A 207 -10.63 6.19 -16.45
C HIS A 207 -9.83 7.27 -17.19
N ARG A 208 -8.60 7.58 -16.74
CA ARG A 208 -7.74 8.62 -17.32
C ARG A 208 -6.36 8.11 -17.75
N ALA A 209 -6.04 6.83 -17.57
CA ALA A 209 -4.70 6.31 -17.76
C ALA A 209 -4.08 6.66 -19.13
N SER A 210 -4.89 6.65 -20.20
CA SER A 210 -4.46 7.04 -21.55
C SER A 210 -4.07 8.52 -21.70
N TRP A 211 -4.43 9.38 -20.76
CA TRP A 211 -4.13 10.82 -20.74
C TRP A 211 -3.03 11.21 -19.74
N LEU A 212 -2.52 10.27 -18.97
CA LEU A 212 -1.47 10.51 -17.97
C LEU A 212 -0.11 10.07 -18.50
N LEU A 213 0.91 10.90 -18.34
CA LEU A 213 2.30 10.60 -18.66
C LEU A 213 3.13 10.53 -17.38
N CYS A 214 4.05 9.58 -17.35
CA CYS A 214 5.08 9.56 -16.32
C CYS A 214 6.06 10.72 -16.54
N PRO A 215 6.36 11.57 -15.54
CA PRO A 215 7.29 12.69 -15.72
C PRO A 215 8.72 12.22 -16.04
N ASN A 216 9.11 11.03 -15.57
CA ASN A 216 10.46 10.50 -15.77
C ASN A 216 10.59 9.77 -17.11
N CYS A 217 9.64 8.87 -17.40
CA CYS A 217 9.71 8.01 -18.59
C CYS A 217 9.00 8.61 -19.81
N LEU A 218 8.14 9.62 -19.61
CA LEU A 218 7.25 10.20 -20.63
C LEU A 218 6.43 9.15 -21.41
N THR A 219 6.18 8.00 -20.78
CA THR A 219 5.26 6.99 -21.28
C THR A 219 3.92 7.11 -20.60
N ARG A 220 2.87 6.74 -21.34
CA ARG A 220 1.50 6.72 -20.85
C ARG A 220 1.36 5.73 -19.69
N PHE A 221 0.34 5.97 -18.89
CA PHE A 221 -0.05 5.02 -17.88
C PHE A 221 -0.83 3.88 -18.55
N GLY A 222 -0.67 2.66 -18.02
CA GLY A 222 -1.35 1.48 -18.50
C GLY A 222 -1.77 0.55 -17.37
N PRO A 223 -2.63 -0.44 -17.67
CA PRO A 223 -2.97 -1.48 -16.72
C PRO A 223 -1.77 -2.40 -16.50
N HIS A 224 -1.58 -2.79 -15.25
CA HIS A 224 -0.64 -3.82 -14.82
C HIS A 224 -1.38 -4.83 -13.97
N THR A 225 -0.97 -6.09 -14.02
CA THR A 225 -1.56 -7.16 -13.20
C THR A 225 -0.65 -7.49 -12.02
N TRP A 226 -1.27 -7.76 -10.88
CA TRP A 226 -0.61 -8.33 -9.70
C TRP A 226 -1.33 -9.60 -9.28
N GLU A 227 -0.56 -10.68 -9.10
CA GLU A 227 -1.07 -11.99 -8.69
C GLU A 227 -0.79 -12.21 -7.21
N PHE A 228 -1.84 -12.25 -6.38
CA PHE A 228 -1.69 -12.62 -4.96
C PHE A 228 -1.66 -14.13 -4.77
N SER A 229 -2.30 -14.85 -5.69
CA SER A 229 -2.34 -16.30 -5.74
C SER A 229 -2.72 -16.72 -7.17
N TRP A 230 -2.57 -18.01 -7.47
CA TRP A 230 -2.93 -18.58 -8.78
C TRP A 230 -4.40 -18.43 -9.19
N TRP A 231 -5.29 -18.05 -8.28
CA TRP A 231 -6.72 -17.80 -8.54
C TRP A 231 -7.13 -16.34 -8.37
N SER A 232 -6.21 -15.43 -8.03
CA SER A 232 -6.55 -14.01 -7.85
C SER A 232 -5.51 -13.07 -8.45
N SER A 233 -5.91 -12.42 -9.55
CA SER A 233 -5.19 -11.30 -10.14
C SER A 233 -5.98 -10.01 -9.91
N HIS A 234 -5.26 -8.92 -9.67
CA HIS A 234 -5.83 -7.59 -9.52
C HIS A 234 -5.15 -6.66 -10.51
N THR A 235 -5.92 -5.74 -11.11
CA THR A 235 -5.38 -4.75 -12.04
C THR A 235 -5.13 -3.45 -11.31
N TYR A 236 -3.93 -2.89 -11.48
CA TYR A 236 -3.54 -1.57 -11.01
C TYR A 236 -3.06 -0.72 -12.19
N TYR A 237 -2.95 0.59 -11.98
CA TYR A 237 -2.56 1.52 -13.04
C TYR A 237 -1.32 2.32 -12.64
N GLY A 238 -0.40 2.44 -13.59
CA GLY A 238 0.86 3.17 -13.45
C GLY A 238 1.60 3.27 -14.78
N CYS A 239 2.74 3.97 -14.79
CA CYS A 239 3.62 4.11 -15.94
C CYS A 239 3.90 2.75 -16.62
N ARG A 240 3.80 2.65 -17.95
CA ARG A 240 4.09 1.39 -18.68
C ARG A 240 5.51 0.87 -18.44
N ILE A 241 6.48 1.77 -18.30
CA ILE A 241 7.90 1.43 -18.06
C ILE A 241 8.22 1.25 -16.57
N CYS A 242 8.25 2.33 -15.77
CA CYS A 242 8.73 2.27 -14.38
C CYS A 242 7.64 1.93 -13.35
N ARG A 243 6.39 1.71 -13.78
CA ARG A 243 5.23 1.35 -12.94
C ARG A 243 4.81 2.36 -11.87
N GLN A 244 5.54 3.44 -11.63
CA GLN A 244 5.13 4.50 -10.67
C GLN A 244 3.79 5.12 -11.06
N ASN A 245 3.05 5.61 -10.07
CA ASN A 245 1.77 6.28 -10.28
C ASN A 245 1.53 7.48 -9.36
N ARG A 246 2.58 7.96 -8.68
CA ARG A 246 2.52 9.05 -7.71
C ARG A 246 2.42 10.41 -8.39
N ASN A 247 3.28 10.64 -9.36
CA ASN A 247 3.38 11.91 -10.09
C ASN A 247 3.08 11.67 -11.58
N TYR A 248 2.35 12.60 -12.20
CA TYR A 248 2.02 12.50 -13.61
C TYR A 248 1.81 13.88 -14.24
N LEU A 249 2.07 13.95 -15.54
CA LEU A 249 1.63 15.05 -16.40
C LEU A 249 0.30 14.63 -17.05
N GLU A 250 -0.62 15.56 -17.24
CA GLU A 250 -1.96 15.28 -17.77
C GLU A 250 -2.19 16.09 -19.05
N GLY A 251 -2.53 15.41 -20.14
CA GLY A 251 -2.82 16.08 -21.40
C GLY A 251 -2.38 15.35 -22.66
N LYS A 252 -2.57 16.01 -23.80
CA LYS A 252 -2.06 15.62 -25.11
C LYS A 252 -0.55 15.84 -25.13
N ALA A 253 0.21 14.80 -25.43
CA ALA A 253 1.66 14.83 -25.50
C ALA A 253 2.10 15.25 -26.90
N VAL A 254 3.03 16.20 -27.00
CA VAL A 254 3.54 16.71 -28.28
C VAL A 254 5.06 16.63 -28.29
N ALA A 255 5.59 15.91 -29.27
CA ALA A 255 7.02 15.90 -29.55
C ALA A 255 7.40 17.17 -30.32
N VAL A 256 8.25 17.99 -29.70
CA VAL A 256 8.68 19.27 -30.26
C VAL A 256 10.11 19.13 -30.77
N LEU A 257 10.31 19.46 -32.04
CA LEU A 257 11.62 19.63 -32.67
C LEU A 257 11.92 21.13 -32.75
N ASP A 258 12.45 21.66 -31.65
CA ASP A 258 12.94 23.05 -31.53
C ASP A 258 14.29 23.01 -30.82
N SER A 259 15.35 23.41 -31.53
CA SER A 259 16.72 23.46 -31.00
C SER A 259 16.91 24.42 -29.82
N ARG A 260 15.96 25.34 -29.60
CA ARG A 260 15.98 26.32 -28.50
C ARG A 260 15.19 25.85 -27.27
N MET A 261 14.34 24.83 -27.41
CA MET A 261 13.53 24.32 -26.31
C MET A 261 14.37 23.43 -25.39
N GLY A 262 14.33 23.73 -24.08
CA GLY A 262 15.01 22.95 -23.05
C GLY A 262 14.45 21.52 -22.87
N ALA A 263 15.14 20.72 -22.06
CA ALA A 263 14.80 19.32 -21.84
C ALA A 263 13.55 19.10 -20.96
N GLU A 264 13.20 20.07 -20.12
CA GLU A 264 12.07 19.97 -19.20
C GLU A 264 10.73 20.04 -19.96
N PRO A 265 9.79 19.10 -19.69
CA PRO A 265 8.46 19.15 -20.27
C PRO A 265 7.72 20.44 -19.89
N MET A 266 7.06 21.07 -20.86
CA MET A 266 6.20 22.24 -20.64
C MET A 266 4.74 21.82 -20.70
N GLN A 267 4.00 22.03 -19.61
CA GLN A 267 2.56 21.75 -19.55
C GLN A 267 1.76 23.06 -19.60
N GLN A 268 0.95 23.24 -20.64
CA GLN A 268 0.07 24.39 -20.80
C GLN A 268 -1.26 23.95 -21.41
N GLU A 269 -2.38 24.35 -20.81
CA GLU A 269 -3.73 24.15 -21.35
C GLU A 269 -4.05 22.70 -21.76
N GLY A 270 -3.58 21.72 -20.97
CA GLY A 270 -3.82 20.30 -21.26
C GLY A 270 -2.95 19.75 -22.40
N VAL A 271 -1.89 20.45 -22.79
CA VAL A 271 -0.85 20.00 -23.71
C VAL A 271 0.46 19.88 -22.96
N VAL A 272 1.15 18.75 -23.14
CA VAL A 272 2.47 18.47 -22.61
C VAL A 272 3.45 18.48 -23.78
N ARG A 273 4.20 19.57 -23.92
CA ARG A 273 5.25 19.72 -24.94
C ARG A 273 6.57 19.19 -24.41
N VAL A 274 7.22 18.35 -25.18
CA VAL A 274 8.50 17.71 -24.82
C VAL A 274 9.48 17.91 -25.96
N SER A 275 10.63 18.51 -25.68
CA SER A 275 11.70 18.67 -26.66
C SER A 275 12.34 17.31 -26.98
N TRP A 276 12.07 16.78 -28.17
CA TRP A 276 12.82 15.61 -28.65
C TRP A 276 14.27 15.99 -28.96
N SER A 277 14.52 17.19 -29.48
CA SER A 277 15.87 17.67 -29.81
C SER A 277 16.82 17.66 -28.61
N ALA A 278 16.32 17.99 -27.42
CA ALA A 278 17.10 17.97 -26.18
C ALA A 278 17.28 16.56 -25.60
N ARG A 279 16.29 15.67 -25.75
CA ARG A 279 16.30 14.32 -25.15
C ARG A 279 16.92 13.24 -26.04
N ARG A 280 16.70 13.32 -27.35
CA ARG A 280 17.11 12.32 -28.38
C ARG A 280 16.62 10.89 -28.12
N GLU A 281 15.53 10.75 -27.37
CA GLU A 281 14.86 9.49 -27.05
C GLU A 281 13.36 9.57 -27.38
N LEU A 282 12.79 8.47 -27.86
CA LEU A 282 11.35 8.37 -28.10
C LEU A 282 10.58 8.23 -26.78
N PHE A 283 9.35 8.70 -26.79
CA PHE A 283 8.40 8.62 -25.70
C PHE A 283 6.97 8.52 -26.25
N ASP A 284 5.96 8.45 -25.39
CA ASP A 284 4.58 8.40 -25.88
C ASP A 284 4.09 9.82 -26.20
N PHE A 285 3.96 10.14 -27.48
CA PHE A 285 3.38 11.39 -27.98
C PHE A 285 2.13 11.14 -28.84
N ASP A 286 1.34 12.17 -29.04
CA ASP A 286 0.11 12.15 -29.84
C ASP A 286 0.17 13.07 -31.07
N ALA A 287 1.16 13.96 -31.12
CA ALA A 287 1.42 14.84 -32.25
C ALA A 287 2.89 15.28 -32.28
N VAL A 288 3.30 15.85 -33.40
CA VAL A 288 4.64 16.39 -33.63
C VAL A 288 4.53 17.87 -34.03
N GLU A 289 5.34 18.72 -33.41
CA GLU A 289 5.51 20.13 -33.76
C GLU A 289 6.99 20.34 -34.16
N ILE A 290 7.24 20.79 -35.40
CA ILE A 290 8.58 21.11 -35.91
C ILE A 290 8.70 22.63 -36.03
N VAL A 291 9.51 23.25 -35.17
CA VAL A 291 9.57 24.71 -35.04
C VAL A 291 10.90 25.26 -35.54
N GLU A 292 12.01 24.74 -35.02
CA GLU A 292 13.37 25.15 -35.40
C GLU A 292 14.28 23.92 -35.37
N ALA A 293 14.28 23.19 -36.49
CA ALA A 293 15.04 21.95 -36.66
C ALA A 293 15.70 21.90 -38.04
N THR A 294 16.82 21.19 -38.12
CA THR A 294 17.50 20.92 -39.39
C THR A 294 16.90 19.69 -40.08
N ASP A 295 17.12 19.53 -41.40
CA ASP A 295 16.74 18.29 -42.11
C ASP A 295 17.34 17.06 -41.41
N GLU A 296 18.59 17.14 -40.93
CA GLU A 296 19.25 16.04 -40.23
C GLU A 296 18.55 15.67 -38.91
N ASP A 297 18.09 16.66 -38.13
CA ASP A 297 17.34 16.42 -36.90
C ASP A 297 16.04 15.68 -37.17
N VAL A 298 15.31 16.14 -38.20
CA VAL A 298 14.03 15.54 -38.59
C VAL A 298 14.22 14.13 -39.13
N GLU A 299 15.22 13.91 -40.00
CA GLU A 299 15.54 12.58 -40.53
C GLU A 299 15.92 11.62 -39.40
N ARG A 300 16.74 12.07 -38.45
CA ARG A 300 17.12 11.26 -37.28
C ARG A 300 15.91 10.89 -36.42
N PHE A 301 14.99 11.83 -36.20
CA PHE A 301 13.74 11.56 -35.50
C PHE A 301 12.87 10.55 -36.26
N ALA A 302 12.67 10.75 -37.56
CA ALA A 302 11.88 9.86 -38.40
C ALA A 302 12.48 8.44 -38.46
N VAL A 303 13.81 8.31 -38.51
CA VAL A 303 14.51 7.01 -38.45
C VAL A 303 14.29 6.33 -37.10
N GLN A 304 14.31 7.05 -35.98
CA GLN A 304 13.96 6.46 -34.68
C GLN A 304 12.52 5.97 -34.67
N VAL A 305 11.57 6.80 -35.13
CA VAL A 305 10.15 6.44 -35.19
C VAL A 305 9.91 5.23 -36.09
N GLY A 306 10.56 5.17 -37.26
CA GLY A 306 10.47 4.05 -38.19
C GLY A 306 11.12 2.76 -37.69
N ASN A 307 12.03 2.84 -36.72
CA ASN A 307 12.65 1.68 -36.07
C ASN A 307 12.05 1.38 -34.69
N ASP A 308 11.01 2.10 -34.27
CA ASP A 308 10.35 1.85 -32.99
C ASP A 308 9.57 0.53 -33.05
N THR A 309 9.71 -0.26 -32.00
CA THR A 309 9.10 -1.59 -31.87
C THR A 309 8.10 -1.67 -30.72
N ASP A 310 7.76 -0.54 -30.08
CA ASP A 310 6.73 -0.51 -29.05
C ASP A 310 5.35 -0.72 -29.68
N PRO A 311 4.66 -1.84 -29.34
CA PRO A 311 3.39 -2.21 -29.98
C PRO A 311 2.25 -1.24 -29.66
N THR A 312 2.42 -0.34 -28.69
CA THR A 312 1.45 0.69 -28.36
C THR A 312 1.62 1.95 -29.21
N ARG A 313 2.85 2.25 -29.64
CA ARG A 313 3.15 3.48 -30.39
C ARG A 313 3.11 3.26 -31.89
N GLU A 314 3.75 2.19 -32.37
CA GLU A 314 3.91 1.90 -33.80
C GLU A 314 2.62 2.06 -34.62
N PRO A 315 1.46 1.50 -34.21
CA PRO A 315 0.24 1.58 -35.02
C PRO A 315 -0.31 3.00 -35.15
N ARG A 316 0.04 3.89 -34.20
CA ARG A 316 -0.53 5.23 -34.11
C ARG A 316 0.21 6.25 -34.96
N TYR A 317 1.48 6.01 -35.31
CA TYR A 317 2.31 7.03 -35.95
C TYR A 317 1.69 7.58 -37.24
N LYS A 318 1.14 6.71 -38.08
CA LYS A 318 0.48 7.08 -39.35
C LYS A 318 -0.80 7.90 -39.19
N GLU A 319 -1.32 8.00 -37.97
CA GLU A 319 -2.52 8.77 -37.62
C GLU A 319 -2.18 10.07 -36.88
N MET A 320 -0.91 10.30 -36.53
CA MET A 320 -0.51 11.47 -35.77
C MET A 320 -0.41 12.71 -36.66
N GLN A 321 -0.89 13.84 -36.14
CA GLN A 321 -0.70 15.13 -36.78
C GLN A 321 0.77 15.58 -36.63
N CYS A 322 1.39 15.96 -37.75
CA CYS A 322 2.69 16.61 -37.78
C CYS A 322 2.52 18.04 -38.30
N VAL A 323 2.91 19.04 -37.51
CA VAL A 323 2.84 20.46 -37.89
C VAL A 323 4.24 21.03 -38.03
N VAL A 324 4.52 21.67 -39.17
CA VAL A 324 5.77 22.37 -39.45
C VAL A 324 5.51 23.87 -39.43
N SER A 325 6.24 24.58 -38.57
CA SER A 325 6.20 26.05 -38.45
C SER A 325 6.68 26.71 -39.74
N PRO A 326 6.18 27.90 -40.12
CA PRO A 326 6.44 28.46 -41.45
C PRO A 326 7.86 29.01 -41.56
N GLY A 327 8.51 29.23 -40.41
CA GLY A 327 9.92 29.60 -40.32
C GLY A 327 10.88 28.42 -40.49
N CYS A 328 10.42 27.18 -40.38
CA CYS A 328 11.26 25.99 -40.47
C CYS A 328 11.45 25.59 -41.93
N ARG A 329 12.63 25.86 -42.50
CA ARG A 329 12.95 25.56 -43.89
C ARG A 329 13.43 24.13 -44.06
N LEU A 330 12.48 23.19 -44.17
CA LEU A 330 12.77 21.80 -44.50
C LEU A 330 12.83 21.60 -46.02
N SER A 331 13.68 20.69 -46.48
CA SER A 331 13.71 20.24 -47.86
C SER A 331 12.45 19.44 -48.22
N GLU A 332 12.10 19.41 -49.51
CA GLU A 332 10.99 18.58 -50.00
C GLU A 332 11.18 17.09 -49.66
N ASN A 333 12.43 16.62 -49.63
CA ASN A 333 12.74 15.24 -49.28
C ASN A 333 12.34 14.94 -47.84
N THR A 334 12.71 15.81 -46.91
CA THR A 334 12.38 15.69 -45.49
C THR A 334 10.88 15.77 -45.24
N VAL A 335 10.16 16.63 -45.97
CA VAL A 335 8.68 16.67 -45.91
C VAL A 335 8.07 15.34 -46.35
N ARG A 336 8.55 14.73 -47.45
CA ARG A 336 8.07 13.40 -47.89
C ARG A 336 8.34 12.30 -46.86
N ILE A 337 9.48 12.36 -46.16
CA ILE A 337 9.80 11.42 -45.07
C ILE A 337 8.79 11.60 -43.92
N LEU A 338 8.43 12.82 -43.57
CA LEU A 338 7.42 13.11 -42.56
C LEU A 338 6.03 12.61 -42.97
N GLU A 339 5.60 12.86 -44.21
CA GLU A 339 4.32 12.37 -44.74
C GLU A 339 4.29 10.84 -44.74
N HIS A 340 5.40 10.20 -45.13
CA HIS A 340 5.51 8.76 -45.03
C HIS A 340 5.46 8.30 -43.57
N THR A 341 6.08 8.99 -42.62
CA THR A 341 6.12 8.56 -41.22
C THR A 341 4.77 8.76 -40.51
N PHE A 342 4.15 9.94 -40.68
CA PHE A 342 3.01 10.41 -39.89
C PHE A 342 1.67 10.47 -40.66
N GLY A 343 1.69 10.27 -41.97
CA GLY A 343 0.49 10.31 -42.80
C GLY A 343 0.06 11.73 -43.18
N GLN A 344 -0.18 12.61 -42.20
CA GLN A 344 -0.60 13.99 -42.43
C GLN A 344 0.43 14.99 -41.91
N VAL A 345 0.90 15.87 -42.81
CA VAL A 345 1.82 16.97 -42.50
C VAL A 345 1.18 18.29 -42.89
N GLU A 346 1.07 19.20 -41.93
CA GLU A 346 0.55 20.56 -42.13
C GLU A 346 1.70 21.56 -42.04
N ILE A 347 1.85 22.42 -43.05
CA ILE A 347 2.79 23.54 -43.03
C ILE A 347 1.96 24.79 -42.75
N ASN A 348 2.08 25.32 -41.53
CA ASN A 348 1.30 26.46 -41.04
C ASN A 348 2.19 27.66 -40.82
#